data_AF-A0A1V1P482-F1
#
_entry.id   AF-A0A1V1P482-F1
#
_cell.length_a   1.000
_cell.length_b   1.000
_cell.length_c   1.000
_cell.angle_alpha   90.00
_cell.angle_beta   90.00
_cell.angle_gamma   90.00
#
_symmetry.space_group_name_H-M   'P 1'
#
loop_
_entity.id
_entity.type
_entity.pdbx_description
1 polymer ?
#
loop_
_entity_poly.entity_id
_entity_poly.type
_entity_poly.pdbx_seq_one_letter_code
_entity_poly.pdbx_strand_id
1 'polypeptide(L)'
;MEYINQNCELNCLYMNVECAQTARENVHEGMKSIIQELAIRSKIHLDNMIIKNMLLELFDETAYGSVFNQALTTLCADLSNPLVLFIDEVDALVGDTLISLLRQLRAGYDRRPKNFPQSIILCGVRDIRDYRIHSDKEKTIITGGSAFNIKAESLRLGNFIQTEVDQLLEEHTKETGQKFDTPAKDLIWNYTQGQPWLVNALAYETCFKTKEARDRKQVITEDNVIQAKENLILRRETHLDQLADKLIEDRVRNVIEPMMQGIYIDKINPDDIQYVMDLGLINKENSELKISNPIYQEVIPRELTTITQYNLASKIKPTWYIANDGKLDMPKLLEAFQDFFREHSEHWVERFQYKEAGPQLLLQAFLQRVINSGGRIEREYGLGRGRTDLMVIWHYPQGIQKEVIELKILYSNLDKTISKGLEQIDEYLDRCAQKQGHLVIFDRRVSITWDEKIFCQQKMVNNKTITVWGM
;
A
#
# COMPACT_ATOMS: atom_id res chain seq x y z
N MET A 1 12.25 -22.50 11.31
CA MET A 1 11.88 -23.47 12.36
C MET A 1 12.60 -24.80 12.15
N GLU A 2 12.38 -25.52 11.03
CA GLU A 2 13.00 -26.83 10.77
C GLU A 2 14.53 -26.79 10.91
N TYR A 3 15.19 -25.78 10.31
CA TYR A 3 16.62 -25.56 10.46
C TYR A 3 17.07 -25.47 11.93
N ILE A 4 16.33 -24.75 12.79
CA ILE A 4 16.67 -24.58 14.22
C ILE A 4 16.48 -25.90 14.96
N ASN A 5 15.35 -26.59 14.74
CA ASN A 5 15.04 -27.86 15.40
C ASN A 5 16.01 -28.99 15.01
N GLN A 6 16.60 -28.93 13.81
CA GLN A 6 17.56 -29.93 13.34
C GLN A 6 19.01 -29.62 13.71
N ASN A 7 19.39 -28.34 13.78
CA ASN A 7 20.81 -27.94 13.79
C ASN A 7 21.24 -27.12 15.02
N CYS A 8 20.36 -26.88 15.99
CA CYS A 8 20.67 -26.10 17.19
C CYS A 8 20.32 -26.85 18.48
N GLU A 9 20.98 -26.50 19.59
CA GLU A 9 20.62 -26.94 20.96
C GLU A 9 19.35 -26.23 21.47
N LEU A 10 18.38 -25.96 20.59
CA LEU A 10 17.17 -25.19 20.86
C LEU A 10 15.96 -25.88 20.26
N ASN A 11 14.82 -25.77 20.95
CA ASN A 11 13.51 -26.04 20.39
C ASN A 11 12.95 -24.74 19.78
N CYS A 12 12.33 -24.82 18.61
CA CYS A 12 11.66 -23.73 17.93
C CYS A 12 10.21 -24.11 17.64
N LEU A 13 9.30 -23.23 18.01
CA LEU A 13 7.88 -23.41 17.76
C LEU A 13 7.29 -22.15 17.12
N TYR A 14 6.49 -22.35 16.08
CA TYR A 14 5.67 -21.31 15.46
C TYR A 14 4.20 -21.57 15.75
N MET A 15 3.46 -20.52 16.12
CA MET A 15 2.02 -20.54 16.25
C MET A 15 1.41 -19.25 15.69
N ASN A 16 0.24 -19.36 15.07
CA ASN A 16 -0.53 -18.21 14.58
C ASN A 16 -1.76 -18.01 15.48
N VAL A 17 -1.98 -16.79 15.99
CA VAL A 17 -3.07 -16.50 16.94
C VAL A 17 -4.30 -15.85 16.31
N GLU A 18 -4.37 -15.74 14.99
CA GLU A 18 -5.50 -15.16 14.25
C GLU A 18 -6.82 -15.89 14.55
N CYS A 19 -6.78 -17.20 14.83
CA CYS A 19 -7.96 -17.98 15.20
C CYS A 19 -8.70 -17.43 16.45
N ALA A 20 -8.00 -16.69 17.32
CA ALA A 20 -8.56 -16.04 18.50
C ALA A 20 -9.13 -14.64 18.24
N GLN A 21 -8.99 -14.08 17.03
CA GLN A 21 -9.55 -12.78 16.66
C GLN A 21 -11.06 -12.71 16.87
N THR A 22 -11.77 -13.80 16.57
CA THR A 22 -13.24 -13.89 16.70
C THR A 22 -13.72 -13.73 18.15
N ALA A 23 -12.86 -14.01 19.13
CA ALA A 23 -13.18 -13.87 20.55
C ALA A 23 -13.28 -12.42 21.01
N ARG A 24 -12.63 -11.48 20.31
CA ARG A 24 -12.61 -10.04 20.65
C ARG A 24 -12.22 -9.83 22.13
N GLU A 25 -13.13 -9.27 22.94
CA GLU A 25 -12.95 -9.01 24.38
C GLU A 25 -13.13 -10.26 25.27
N ASN A 26 -13.58 -11.39 24.71
CA ASN A 26 -13.80 -12.62 25.46
C ASN A 26 -12.46 -13.35 25.70
N VAL A 27 -11.79 -12.97 26.79
CA VAL A 27 -10.50 -13.55 27.22
C VAL A 27 -10.57 -15.07 27.35
N HIS A 28 -11.71 -15.63 27.80
CA HIS A 28 -11.87 -17.08 27.95
C HIS A 28 -11.72 -17.79 26.61
N GLU A 29 -12.57 -17.43 25.64
CA GLU A 29 -12.54 -18.04 24.31
C GLU A 29 -11.24 -17.72 23.57
N GLY A 30 -10.71 -16.50 23.73
CA GLY A 30 -9.45 -16.10 23.13
C GLY A 30 -8.27 -16.94 23.62
N MET A 31 -8.10 -17.06 24.95
CA MET A 31 -7.04 -17.90 25.53
C MET A 31 -7.24 -19.37 25.17
N LYS A 32 -8.47 -19.85 25.10
CA LYS A 32 -8.78 -21.23 24.71
C LYS A 32 -8.28 -21.55 23.30
N SER A 33 -8.59 -20.71 22.33
CA SER A 33 -8.10 -20.87 20.95
C SER A 33 -6.56 -20.85 20.87
N ILE A 34 -5.92 -19.93 21.59
CA ILE A 34 -4.45 -19.79 21.61
C ILE A 34 -3.78 -21.05 22.19
N ILE A 35 -4.28 -21.59 23.30
CA ILE A 35 -3.75 -22.81 23.94
C ILE A 35 -3.97 -24.03 23.06
N GLN A 36 -5.12 -24.12 22.39
CA GLN A 36 -5.40 -25.22 21.46
C GLN A 36 -4.42 -25.20 20.28
N GLU A 37 -4.14 -24.02 19.72
CA GLU A 37 -3.13 -23.88 18.67
C GLU A 37 -1.73 -24.25 19.19
N LEU A 38 -1.36 -23.78 20.39
CA LEU A 38 -0.09 -24.17 21.01
C LEU A 38 0.03 -25.69 21.14
N ALA A 39 -1.01 -26.37 21.64
CA ALA A 39 -1.04 -27.82 21.78
C ALA A 39 -0.90 -28.56 20.43
N ILE A 40 -1.59 -28.08 19.39
CA ILE A 40 -1.51 -28.64 18.04
C ILE A 40 -0.09 -28.49 17.49
N ARG A 41 0.49 -27.30 17.60
CA ARG A 41 1.84 -27.01 17.07
C ARG A 41 2.92 -27.77 17.84
N SER A 42 2.84 -27.82 19.17
CA SER A 42 3.77 -28.61 19.99
C SER A 42 3.74 -30.08 19.61
N LYS A 43 2.56 -30.65 19.36
CA LYS A 43 2.43 -32.03 18.87
C LYS A 43 3.10 -32.20 17.50
N ILE A 44 2.78 -31.33 16.54
CA ILE A 44 3.23 -31.52 15.15
C ILE A 44 4.74 -31.31 15.01
N HIS A 45 5.29 -30.29 15.69
CA HIS A 45 6.66 -29.83 15.43
C HIS A 45 7.68 -30.25 16.50
N LEU A 46 7.23 -30.63 17.69
CA LEU A 46 8.11 -31.06 18.80
C LEU A 46 7.79 -32.48 19.30
N ASP A 47 6.83 -33.18 18.68
CA ASP A 47 6.29 -34.47 19.14
C ASP A 47 5.88 -34.46 20.62
N ASN A 48 5.46 -33.28 21.12
CA ASN A 48 5.14 -33.07 22.53
C ASN A 48 3.63 -32.94 22.75
N MET A 49 3.09 -33.81 23.61
CA MET A 49 1.65 -33.92 23.88
C MET A 49 1.23 -33.33 25.24
N ILE A 50 2.15 -32.76 26.02
CA ILE A 50 1.88 -32.39 27.43
C ILE A 50 0.73 -31.40 27.56
N ILE A 51 0.72 -30.35 26.73
CA ILE A 51 -0.34 -29.34 26.74
C ILE A 51 -1.67 -29.94 26.30
N LYS A 52 -1.66 -30.83 25.31
CA LYS A 52 -2.87 -31.52 24.85
C LYS A 52 -3.49 -32.38 25.95
N ASN A 53 -2.65 -33.07 26.73
CA ASN A 53 -3.11 -33.92 27.82
C ASN A 53 -3.66 -33.10 29.00
N MET A 54 -3.12 -31.90 29.21
CA MET A 54 -3.53 -30.99 30.30
C MET A 54 -4.65 -30.01 29.92
N LEU A 55 -5.21 -30.08 28.70
CA LEU A 55 -6.23 -29.10 28.27
C LEU A 55 -7.41 -29.00 29.26
N LEU A 56 -7.89 -30.13 29.80
CA LEU A 56 -9.00 -30.14 30.75
C LEU A 56 -8.65 -29.44 32.07
N GLU A 57 -7.43 -29.64 32.57
CA GLU A 57 -6.94 -29.03 33.82
C GLU A 57 -6.66 -27.53 33.64
N LEU A 58 -6.14 -27.14 32.47
CA LEU A 58 -5.81 -25.76 32.13
C LEU A 58 -7.06 -24.87 32.01
N PHE A 59 -8.22 -25.45 31.68
CA PHE A 59 -9.49 -24.72 31.50
C PHE A 59 -10.47 -24.84 32.67
N ASP A 60 -10.04 -25.37 33.82
CA ASP A 60 -10.87 -25.34 35.02
C ASP A 60 -11.18 -23.88 35.44
N GLU A 61 -12.35 -23.65 36.02
CA GLU A 61 -13.17 -22.42 35.89
C GLU A 61 -12.56 -21.09 36.41
N THR A 62 -11.32 -21.09 36.88
CA THR A 62 -10.73 -19.97 37.65
C THR A 62 -9.38 -19.43 37.14
N ALA A 63 -8.74 -20.05 36.14
CA ALA A 63 -7.32 -19.77 35.80
C ALA A 63 -7.08 -18.98 34.49
N TYR A 64 -8.10 -18.39 33.87
CA TYR A 64 -7.99 -17.81 32.51
C TYR A 64 -7.00 -16.65 32.38
N GLY A 65 -6.73 -15.93 33.48
CA GLY A 65 -5.73 -14.87 33.54
C GLY A 65 -4.28 -15.35 33.57
N SER A 66 -4.03 -16.65 33.70
CA SER A 66 -2.70 -17.26 33.79
C SER A 66 -2.51 -18.53 32.94
N VAL A 67 -3.54 -18.98 32.23
CA VAL A 67 -3.53 -20.27 31.51
C VAL A 67 -2.43 -20.38 30.45
N PHE A 68 -2.17 -19.31 29.68
CA PHE A 68 -1.10 -19.28 28.68
C PHE A 68 0.27 -19.27 29.32
N ASN A 69 0.43 -18.50 30.40
CA ASN A 69 1.65 -18.51 31.19
C ASN A 69 1.95 -19.92 31.76
N GLN A 70 0.93 -20.59 32.32
CA GLN A 70 1.04 -21.94 32.86
C GLN A 70 1.37 -22.97 31.78
N ALA A 71 0.67 -22.92 30.64
CA ALA A 71 0.94 -23.80 29.51
C ALA A 71 2.38 -23.66 29.00
N LEU A 72 2.89 -22.44 28.83
CA LEU A 72 4.28 -22.21 28.44
C LEU A 72 5.27 -22.75 29.48
N THR A 73 4.97 -22.57 30.77
CA THR A 73 5.82 -23.11 31.84
C THR A 73 5.87 -24.62 31.84
N THR A 74 4.72 -25.28 31.72
CA THR A 74 4.62 -26.73 31.61
C THR A 74 5.37 -27.25 30.39
N LEU A 75 5.15 -26.64 29.22
CA LEU A 75 5.82 -27.05 27.99
C LEU A 75 7.34 -26.94 28.13
N CYS A 76 7.86 -25.78 28.57
CA CYS A 76 9.30 -25.59 28.70
C CYS A 76 9.95 -26.52 29.73
N ALA A 77 9.26 -26.82 30.83
CA ALA A 77 9.78 -27.74 31.86
C ALA A 77 9.92 -29.18 31.35
N ASP A 78 9.10 -29.59 30.38
CA ASP A 78 9.11 -30.92 29.76
C ASP A 78 10.09 -31.03 28.58
N LEU A 79 10.49 -29.89 28.00
CA LEU A 79 11.46 -29.86 26.90
C LEU A 79 12.90 -30.02 27.42
N SER A 80 13.69 -30.82 26.71
CA SER A 80 15.11 -31.04 27.02
C SER A 80 16.00 -29.83 26.71
N ASN A 81 15.60 -29.03 25.71
CA ASN A 81 16.32 -27.85 25.25
C ASN A 81 15.45 -26.59 25.40
N PRO A 82 16.07 -25.40 25.58
CA PRO A 82 15.35 -24.14 25.63
C PRO A 82 14.45 -23.88 24.42
N LEU A 83 13.31 -23.23 24.65
CA LEU A 83 12.32 -22.93 23.60
C LEU A 83 12.46 -21.50 23.07
N VAL A 84 12.48 -21.35 21.75
CA VAL A 84 12.22 -20.10 21.02
C VAL A 84 10.82 -20.17 20.42
N LEU A 85 9.96 -19.21 20.78
CA LEU A 85 8.56 -19.19 20.38
C LEU A 85 8.29 -18.02 19.42
N PHE A 86 7.76 -18.32 18.24
CA PHE A 86 7.21 -17.34 17.31
C PHE A 86 5.68 -17.33 17.45
N ILE A 87 5.12 -16.17 17.76
CA ILE A 87 3.68 -15.94 17.84
C ILE A 87 3.33 -14.96 16.73
N ASP A 88 2.58 -15.42 15.74
CA ASP A 88 2.25 -14.68 14.52
C ASP A 88 0.83 -14.14 14.52
N GLU A 89 0.60 -13.07 13.76
CA GLU A 89 -0.68 -12.33 13.70
C GLU A 89 -1.15 -11.81 15.08
N VAL A 90 -0.23 -11.30 15.89
CA VAL A 90 -0.57 -10.77 17.22
C VAL A 90 -1.45 -9.51 17.12
N ASP A 91 -1.35 -8.76 16.01
CA ASP A 91 -2.23 -7.62 15.66
C ASP A 91 -3.67 -8.04 15.35
N ALA A 92 -3.93 -9.30 15.07
CA ALA A 92 -5.30 -9.78 14.89
C ALA A 92 -6.08 -9.77 16.22
N LEU A 93 -5.39 -9.84 17.36
CA LEU A 93 -6.02 -9.79 18.68
C LEU A 93 -6.36 -8.34 19.06
N VAL A 94 -7.52 -8.17 19.68
CA VAL A 94 -8.02 -6.86 20.14
C VAL A 94 -8.40 -6.92 21.62
N GLY A 95 -8.46 -5.74 22.25
CA GLY A 95 -9.07 -5.60 23.56
C GLY A 95 -8.39 -6.35 24.70
N ASP A 96 -9.20 -6.83 25.63
CA ASP A 96 -8.81 -7.59 26.81
C ASP A 96 -8.07 -8.89 26.47
N THR A 97 -8.34 -9.51 25.30
CA THR A 97 -7.65 -10.74 24.88
C THR A 97 -6.17 -10.48 24.57
N LEU A 98 -5.86 -9.43 23.81
CA LEU A 98 -4.49 -9.01 23.55
C LEU A 98 -3.78 -8.60 24.85
N ILE A 99 -4.45 -7.82 25.71
CA ILE A 99 -3.90 -7.41 27.01
C ILE A 99 -3.56 -8.63 27.86
N SER A 100 -4.47 -9.62 27.93
CA SER A 100 -4.27 -10.84 28.69
C SER A 100 -3.05 -11.63 28.19
N LEU A 101 -2.94 -11.82 26.87
CA LEU A 101 -1.78 -12.47 26.25
C LEU A 101 -0.47 -11.80 26.68
N LEU A 102 -0.38 -10.48 26.52
CA LEU A 102 0.82 -9.72 26.85
C LEU A 102 1.14 -9.78 28.36
N ARG A 103 0.16 -9.55 29.25
CA ARG A 103 0.37 -9.63 30.70
C ARG A 103 0.89 -11.01 31.13
N GLN A 104 0.37 -12.08 30.52
CA GLN A 104 0.82 -13.44 30.81
C GLN A 104 2.24 -13.72 30.31
N LEU A 105 2.61 -13.20 29.13
CA LEU A 105 4.00 -13.25 28.65
C LEU A 105 4.96 -12.49 29.57
N ARG A 106 4.55 -11.30 30.03
CA ARG A 106 5.31 -10.49 30.98
C ARG A 106 5.56 -11.25 32.28
N ALA A 107 4.54 -11.92 32.82
CA ALA A 107 4.64 -12.58 34.11
C ALA A 107 5.59 -13.80 34.14
N GLY A 108 6.07 -14.29 32.99
CA GLY A 108 6.92 -15.47 32.93
C GLY A 108 8.42 -15.23 32.72
N TYR A 109 8.85 -13.98 32.53
CA TYR A 109 10.21 -13.67 32.07
C TYR A 109 11.34 -14.10 33.00
N ASP A 110 11.09 -14.16 34.30
CA ASP A 110 12.04 -14.52 35.36
C ASP A 110 12.34 -16.03 35.42
N ARG A 111 11.53 -16.85 34.73
CA ARG A 111 11.64 -18.32 34.70
C ARG A 111 12.41 -18.86 33.48
N ARG A 112 12.96 -17.98 32.65
CA ARG A 112 13.75 -18.34 31.47
C ARG A 112 15.13 -18.91 31.85
N PRO A 113 15.73 -19.80 31.04
CA PRO A 113 15.14 -20.47 29.88
C PRO A 113 14.45 -21.81 30.24
N LYS A 114 14.58 -22.28 31.48
CA LYS A 114 14.18 -23.65 31.87
C LYS A 114 12.66 -23.84 31.96
N ASN A 115 11.96 -22.87 32.51
CA ASN A 115 10.53 -22.97 32.83
C ASN A 115 9.70 -21.91 32.09
N PHE A 116 10.27 -21.30 31.05
CA PHE A 116 9.63 -20.34 30.17
C PHE A 116 10.46 -20.16 28.89
N PRO A 117 9.87 -19.80 27.72
CA PRO A 117 10.63 -19.67 26.49
C PRO A 117 11.82 -18.73 26.63
N GLN A 118 13.00 -19.16 26.17
CA GLN A 118 14.23 -18.36 26.17
C GLN A 118 14.03 -17.03 25.43
N SER A 119 13.38 -17.10 24.27
CA SER A 119 13.03 -15.94 23.46
C SER A 119 11.62 -16.10 22.89
N ILE A 120 10.93 -14.97 22.76
CA ILE A 120 9.60 -14.90 22.15
C ILE A 120 9.64 -13.81 21.09
N ILE A 121 9.20 -14.14 19.89
CA ILE A 121 9.08 -13.23 18.75
C ILE A 121 7.60 -13.06 18.50
N LEU A 122 7.13 -11.82 18.59
CA LEU A 122 5.76 -11.44 18.31
C LEU A 122 5.75 -10.80 16.92
N CYS A 123 5.13 -11.48 15.96
CA CYS A 123 5.01 -11.02 14.58
C CYS A 123 3.63 -10.38 14.36
N GLY A 124 3.60 -9.37 13.49
CA GLY A 124 2.41 -8.65 13.07
C GLY A 124 2.79 -7.54 12.10
N VAL A 125 1.79 -6.95 11.44
CA VAL A 125 1.98 -5.82 10.51
C VAL A 125 2.30 -4.52 11.25
N ARG A 126 1.89 -4.41 12.52
CA ARG A 126 2.08 -3.22 13.36
C ARG A 126 3.00 -3.50 14.53
N ASP A 127 3.75 -2.47 14.95
CA ASP A 127 4.45 -2.54 16.23
C ASP A 127 3.42 -2.58 17.35
N ILE A 128 3.67 -3.42 18.35
CA ILE A 128 2.80 -3.58 19.51
C ILE A 128 2.61 -2.25 20.28
N ARG A 129 3.55 -1.32 20.16
CA ARG A 129 3.46 0.02 20.74
C ARG A 129 2.35 0.88 20.14
N ASP A 130 1.97 0.61 18.89
CA ASP A 130 0.95 1.38 18.17
C ASP A 130 -0.46 0.90 18.46
N TYR A 131 -0.63 -0.18 19.24
CA TYR A 131 -1.94 -0.64 19.66
C TYR A 131 -2.56 0.36 20.64
N ARG A 132 -3.53 1.13 20.14
CA ARG A 132 -4.51 1.83 20.97
C ARG A 132 -5.59 0.84 21.41
N ILE A 133 -5.35 0.16 22.52
CA ILE A 133 -6.32 -0.79 23.06
C ILE A 133 -7.43 0.00 23.78
N HIS A 134 -8.66 -0.18 23.30
CA HIS A 134 -9.87 0.22 24.00
C HIS A 134 -10.33 -1.01 24.78
N SER A 135 -10.26 -0.97 26.11
CA SER A 135 -10.87 -2.00 26.97
C SER A 135 -12.26 -1.50 27.38
N ASP A 136 -13.29 -2.28 27.09
CA ASP A 136 -14.67 -1.97 27.52
C ASP A 136 -14.82 -2.00 29.06
N LYS A 137 -13.96 -2.77 29.76
CA LYS A 137 -13.96 -2.86 31.22
C LYS A 137 -13.29 -1.66 31.88
N GLU A 138 -12.18 -1.18 31.34
CA GLU A 138 -11.45 -0.04 31.93
C GLU A 138 -11.95 1.32 31.38
N LYS A 139 -12.74 1.35 30.28
CA LYS A 139 -13.27 2.57 29.62
C LYS A 139 -12.21 3.67 29.35
N THR A 140 -10.94 3.29 29.40
CA THR A 140 -9.79 4.17 29.19
C THR A 140 -8.98 3.65 28.01
N ILE A 141 -8.51 4.58 27.17
CA ILE A 141 -7.48 4.26 26.17
C ILE A 141 -6.23 3.86 26.95
N ILE A 142 -5.85 2.59 26.91
CA ILE A 142 -4.60 2.15 27.53
C ILE A 142 -3.46 2.52 26.58
N THR A 143 -3.09 3.79 26.56
CA THR A 143 -1.85 4.24 25.93
C THR A 143 -0.68 3.85 26.83
N GLY A 144 0.06 2.80 26.48
CA GLY A 144 1.40 2.55 27.04
C GLY A 144 1.45 2.07 28.51
N GLY A 145 0.54 1.19 28.93
CA GLY A 145 0.64 0.55 30.25
C GLY A 145 1.81 -0.44 30.40
N SER A 146 2.15 -0.79 31.65
CA SER A 146 3.21 -1.75 32.05
C SER A 146 3.18 -3.10 31.30
N ALA A 147 2.02 -3.50 30.77
CA ALA A 147 1.86 -4.69 29.93
C ALA A 147 2.68 -4.66 28.62
N PHE A 148 3.05 -3.47 28.12
CA PHE A 148 3.82 -3.33 26.88
C PHE A 148 5.35 -3.35 27.10
N ASN A 149 5.81 -3.27 28.35
CA ASN A 149 7.24 -3.34 28.72
C ASN A 149 7.77 -4.79 28.73
N ILE A 150 7.49 -5.56 27.67
CA ILE A 150 7.97 -6.95 27.46
C ILE A 150 9.03 -7.00 26.35
N LYS A 151 9.13 -5.92 25.58
CA LYS A 151 9.91 -5.86 24.34
C LYS A 151 11.38 -5.56 24.61
N ALA A 152 12.26 -6.43 24.13
CA ALA A 152 13.71 -6.19 24.12
C ALA A 152 14.15 -5.39 22.88
N GLU A 153 13.62 -5.74 21.70
CA GLU A 153 13.99 -5.13 20.42
C GLU A 153 12.77 -5.08 19.47
N SER A 154 12.74 -4.12 18.55
CA SER A 154 11.81 -4.09 17.41
C SER A 154 12.57 -4.43 16.14
N LEU A 155 12.34 -5.63 15.60
CA LEU A 155 12.91 -6.04 14.33
C LEU A 155 11.90 -5.73 13.24
N ARG A 156 12.35 -4.99 12.21
CA ARG A 156 11.55 -4.71 11.01
C ARG A 156 12.15 -5.48 9.85
N LEU A 157 11.36 -6.35 9.24
CA LEU A 157 11.67 -6.90 7.92
C LEU A 157 11.33 -5.82 6.88
N GLY A 158 12.37 -5.27 6.25
CA GLY A 158 12.23 -4.23 5.24
C GLY A 158 11.82 -4.77 3.89
N ASN A 159 11.69 -3.85 2.94
CA ASN A 159 11.65 -4.18 1.53
C ASN A 159 12.99 -4.79 1.10
N PHE A 160 12.97 -5.57 0.02
CA PHE A 160 14.19 -5.99 -0.64
C PHE A 160 15.01 -4.79 -1.09
N ILE A 161 16.33 -4.91 -1.06
CA ILE A 161 17.21 -4.02 -1.83
C ILE A 161 17.31 -4.51 -3.29
N GLN A 162 17.77 -3.66 -4.20
CA GLN A 162 17.83 -4.01 -5.64
C GLN A 162 18.57 -5.33 -5.90
N THR A 163 19.69 -5.57 -5.20
CA THR A 163 20.47 -6.82 -5.35
C THR A 163 19.71 -8.06 -4.87
N GLU A 164 18.84 -7.93 -3.86
CA GLU A 164 18.00 -9.03 -3.39
C GLU A 164 16.86 -9.32 -4.38
N VAL A 165 16.30 -8.27 -5.02
CA VAL A 165 15.34 -8.45 -6.13
C VAL A 165 16.00 -9.16 -7.30
N ASP A 166 17.20 -8.71 -7.71
CA ASP A 166 17.98 -9.38 -8.75
C ASP A 166 18.25 -10.85 -8.41
N GLN A 167 18.64 -11.14 -7.18
CA GLN A 167 18.92 -12.49 -6.73
C GLN A 167 17.66 -13.36 -6.75
N LEU A 168 16.52 -12.85 -6.28
CA LEU A 168 15.25 -13.57 -6.32
C LEU A 168 14.84 -13.95 -7.75
N LEU A 169 14.98 -13.02 -8.70
CA LEU A 169 14.69 -13.29 -10.11
C LEU A 169 15.68 -14.28 -10.74
N GLU A 170 16.95 -14.23 -10.34
CA GLU A 170 17.98 -15.16 -10.80
C GLU A 170 17.75 -16.59 -10.30
N GLU A 171 17.20 -16.79 -9.09
CA GLU A 171 16.83 -18.13 -8.62
C GLU A 171 15.80 -18.78 -9.56
N HIS A 172 14.80 -18.01 -10.04
CA HIS A 172 13.87 -18.52 -11.07
C HIS A 172 14.59 -18.88 -12.37
N THR A 173 15.55 -18.06 -12.81
CA THR A 173 16.34 -18.36 -14.01
C THR A 173 17.18 -19.63 -13.86
N LYS A 174 17.81 -19.85 -12.70
CA LYS A 174 18.57 -21.07 -12.41
C LYS A 174 17.69 -22.32 -12.39
N GLU A 175 16.51 -22.23 -11.77
CA GLU A 175 15.61 -23.37 -11.61
C GLU A 175 14.88 -23.74 -12.91
N THR A 176 14.49 -22.74 -13.71
CA THR A 176 13.60 -22.96 -14.87
C THR A 176 14.29 -22.81 -16.22
N GLY A 177 15.44 -22.14 -16.27
CA GLY A 177 16.12 -21.74 -17.50
C GLY A 177 15.50 -20.51 -18.19
N GLN A 178 14.36 -20.00 -17.71
CA GLN A 178 13.72 -18.80 -18.25
C GLN A 178 14.43 -17.55 -17.76
N LYS A 179 14.93 -16.73 -18.68
CA LYS A 179 15.75 -15.55 -18.36
C LYS A 179 14.91 -14.28 -18.28
N PHE A 180 15.33 -13.36 -17.43
CA PHE A 180 14.95 -11.95 -17.49
C PHE A 180 16.05 -11.16 -18.18
N ASP A 181 15.69 -10.23 -19.07
CA ASP A 181 16.66 -9.23 -19.53
C ASP A 181 16.92 -8.16 -18.45
N THR A 182 18.02 -7.43 -18.58
CA THR A 182 18.39 -6.39 -17.59
C THR A 182 17.31 -5.31 -17.47
N PRO A 183 16.75 -4.75 -18.56
CA PRO A 183 15.66 -3.77 -18.47
C PRO A 183 14.44 -4.27 -17.70
N ALA A 184 14.02 -5.54 -17.86
CA ALA A 184 12.91 -6.11 -17.11
C ALA A 184 13.17 -6.12 -15.60
N LYS A 185 14.38 -6.52 -15.19
CA LYS A 185 14.75 -6.56 -13.75
C LYS A 185 14.81 -5.15 -13.16
N ASP A 186 15.42 -4.22 -13.88
CA ASP A 186 15.47 -2.81 -13.47
C ASP A 186 14.07 -2.22 -13.35
N LEU A 187 13.17 -2.56 -14.28
CA LEU A 187 11.79 -2.09 -14.25
C LEU A 187 10.99 -2.70 -13.08
N ILE A 188 11.16 -3.99 -12.78
CA ILE A 188 10.56 -4.63 -11.59
C ILE A 188 11.04 -3.92 -10.33
N TRP A 189 12.34 -3.66 -10.20
CA TRP A 189 12.87 -2.88 -9.07
C TRP A 189 12.22 -1.50 -9.01
N ASN A 190 12.21 -0.75 -10.11
CA ASN A 190 11.68 0.60 -10.16
C ASN A 190 10.20 0.67 -9.78
N TYR A 191 9.38 -0.25 -10.28
CA TYR A 191 7.94 -0.28 -10.02
C TYR A 191 7.58 -0.65 -8.58
N THR A 192 8.39 -1.49 -7.96
CA THR A 192 8.07 -2.09 -6.66
C THR A 192 8.81 -1.46 -5.50
N GLN A 193 9.96 -0.83 -5.77
CA GLN A 193 10.92 -0.35 -4.76
C GLN A 193 11.19 -1.45 -3.71
N GLY A 194 11.31 -2.69 -4.18
CA GLY A 194 11.60 -3.87 -3.36
C GLY A 194 10.46 -4.37 -2.48
N GLN A 195 9.24 -3.82 -2.60
CA GLN A 195 8.11 -4.28 -1.80
C GLN A 195 7.86 -5.77 -2.08
N PRO A 196 7.98 -6.67 -1.08
CA PRO A 196 8.10 -8.11 -1.35
C PRO A 196 6.92 -8.72 -2.09
N TRP A 197 5.70 -8.29 -1.77
CA TRP A 197 4.50 -8.79 -2.45
C TRP A 197 4.45 -8.35 -3.91
N LEU A 198 4.73 -7.09 -4.22
CA LEU A 198 4.72 -6.53 -5.57
C LEU A 198 5.81 -7.14 -6.45
N VAL A 199 7.02 -7.36 -5.90
CA VAL A 199 8.11 -8.05 -6.62
C VAL A 199 7.64 -9.45 -7.04
N ASN A 200 7.12 -10.22 -6.08
CA ASN A 200 6.62 -11.56 -6.36
C ASN A 200 5.39 -11.56 -7.27
N ALA A 201 4.48 -10.59 -7.13
CA ALA A 201 3.28 -10.48 -7.96
C ALA A 201 3.63 -10.18 -9.43
N LEU A 202 4.57 -9.26 -9.68
CA LEU A 202 5.06 -8.99 -11.03
C LEU A 202 5.77 -10.20 -11.62
N ALA A 203 6.70 -10.80 -10.87
CA ALA A 203 7.41 -12.00 -11.33
C ALA A 203 6.44 -13.16 -11.62
N TYR A 204 5.44 -13.35 -10.75
CA TYR A 204 4.40 -14.36 -10.93
C TYR A 204 3.60 -14.12 -12.20
N GLU A 205 3.19 -12.87 -12.42
CA GLU A 205 2.44 -12.47 -13.60
C GLU A 205 3.21 -12.70 -14.89
N THR A 206 4.49 -12.32 -14.92
CA THR A 206 5.36 -12.46 -16.11
C THR A 206 5.77 -13.89 -16.41
N CYS A 207 5.82 -14.78 -15.40
CA CYS A 207 6.35 -16.13 -15.57
C CYS A 207 5.29 -17.24 -15.52
N PHE A 208 4.12 -17.00 -14.92
CA PHE A 208 3.18 -18.08 -14.61
C PHE A 208 1.72 -17.81 -14.99
N LYS A 209 1.28 -16.55 -15.16
CA LYS A 209 -0.15 -16.27 -15.31
C LYS A 209 -0.71 -16.69 -16.67
N THR A 210 -0.02 -16.35 -17.76
CA THR A 210 -0.47 -16.65 -19.14
C THR A 210 0.20 -17.90 -19.71
N LYS A 211 -0.30 -18.42 -20.84
CA LYS A 211 0.33 -19.56 -21.52
C LYS A 211 1.68 -19.18 -22.09
N GLU A 212 1.76 -17.97 -22.63
CA GLU A 212 2.95 -17.35 -23.20
C GLU A 212 4.01 -17.16 -22.12
N ALA A 213 3.62 -16.66 -20.94
CA ALA A 213 4.49 -16.50 -19.77
C ALA A 213 5.15 -17.81 -19.32
N ARG A 214 4.47 -18.95 -19.49
CA ARG A 214 4.96 -20.28 -19.11
C ARG A 214 5.93 -20.89 -20.12
N ASP A 215 6.11 -20.30 -21.29
CA ASP A 215 7.12 -20.75 -22.25
C ASP A 215 8.51 -20.32 -21.78
N ARG A 216 9.21 -21.25 -21.13
CA ARG A 216 10.55 -21.03 -20.55
C ARG A 216 11.63 -20.69 -21.58
N LYS A 217 11.35 -20.82 -22.88
CA LYS A 217 12.26 -20.41 -23.96
C LYS A 217 12.21 -18.91 -24.24
N GLN A 218 11.13 -18.24 -23.84
CA GLN A 218 10.99 -16.79 -24.01
C GLN A 218 11.75 -16.07 -22.91
N VAL A 219 12.46 -15.01 -23.30
CA VAL A 219 13.08 -14.07 -22.35
C VAL A 219 12.00 -13.12 -21.88
N ILE A 220 11.93 -12.87 -20.57
CA ILE A 220 11.05 -11.86 -20.00
C ILE A 220 11.67 -10.48 -20.27
N THR A 221 10.91 -9.64 -20.97
CA THR A 221 11.31 -8.30 -21.39
C THR A 221 10.61 -7.19 -20.61
N GLU A 222 11.08 -5.96 -20.78
CA GLU A 222 10.44 -4.75 -20.25
C GLU A 222 8.93 -4.68 -20.58
N ASP A 223 8.55 -4.96 -21.84
CA ASP A 223 7.15 -4.96 -22.28
C ASP A 223 6.29 -5.98 -21.51
N ASN A 224 6.87 -7.13 -21.16
CA ASN A 224 6.17 -8.12 -20.34
C ASN A 224 5.90 -7.58 -18.94
N VAL A 225 6.86 -6.87 -18.34
CA VAL A 225 6.73 -6.26 -17.00
C VAL A 225 5.72 -5.10 -17.02
N ILE A 226 5.74 -4.25 -18.05
CA ILE A 226 4.74 -3.19 -18.24
C ILE A 226 3.34 -3.80 -18.29
N GLN A 227 3.14 -4.82 -19.13
CA GLN A 227 1.85 -5.49 -19.24
C GLN A 227 1.44 -6.17 -17.93
N ALA A 228 2.37 -6.78 -17.22
CA ALA A 228 2.12 -7.40 -15.93
C ALA A 228 1.62 -6.38 -14.90
N LYS A 229 2.29 -5.22 -14.79
CA LYS A 229 1.88 -4.12 -13.93
C LYS A 229 0.44 -3.67 -14.25
N GLU A 230 0.13 -3.43 -15.53
CA GLU A 230 -1.22 -3.03 -15.96
C GLU A 230 -2.26 -4.09 -15.59
N ASN A 231 -1.95 -5.37 -15.81
CA ASN A 231 -2.87 -6.46 -15.46
C ASN A 231 -3.14 -6.53 -13.94
N LEU A 232 -2.13 -6.30 -13.10
CA LEU A 232 -2.28 -6.30 -11.64
C LEU A 232 -3.18 -5.15 -11.18
N ILE A 233 -2.95 -3.95 -11.71
CA ILE A 233 -3.72 -2.74 -11.37
C ILE A 233 -5.17 -2.88 -11.83
N LEU A 234 -5.41 -3.39 -13.05
CA LEU A 234 -6.75 -3.54 -13.59
C LEU A 234 -7.56 -4.64 -12.90
N ARG A 235 -6.92 -5.75 -12.51
CA ARG A 235 -7.60 -6.86 -11.83
C ARG A 235 -7.94 -6.58 -10.38
N ARG A 236 -7.34 -5.56 -9.77
CA ARG A 236 -7.47 -5.26 -8.34
C ARG A 236 -7.19 -6.49 -7.49
N GLU A 237 -5.95 -6.98 -7.58
CA GLU A 237 -5.52 -8.09 -6.73
C GLU A 237 -5.80 -7.79 -5.25
N THR A 238 -6.14 -8.79 -4.45
CA THR A 238 -6.65 -8.63 -3.07
C THR A 238 -5.79 -7.71 -2.19
N HIS A 239 -4.47 -7.74 -2.35
CA HIS A 239 -3.55 -6.84 -1.63
C HIS A 239 -3.75 -5.36 -1.97
N LEU A 240 -4.03 -5.06 -3.25
CA LEU A 240 -4.37 -3.72 -3.71
C LEU A 240 -5.79 -3.30 -3.30
N ASP A 241 -6.72 -4.24 -3.20
CA ASP A 241 -8.07 -3.97 -2.67
C ASP A 241 -8.04 -3.65 -1.16
N GLN A 242 -7.25 -4.37 -0.38
CA GLN A 242 -7.08 -4.10 1.06
C GLN A 242 -6.54 -2.69 1.35
N LEU A 243 -5.84 -2.09 0.37
CA LEU A 243 -5.40 -0.70 0.45
C LEU A 243 -6.59 0.26 0.53
N ALA A 244 -7.67 -0.01 -0.20
CA ALA A 244 -8.84 0.87 -0.26
C ALA A 244 -9.46 1.07 1.14
N ASP A 245 -9.57 0.00 1.93
CA ASP A 245 -10.07 0.06 3.31
C ASP A 245 -9.21 0.97 4.20
N LYS A 246 -7.89 0.98 3.98
CA LYS A 246 -6.96 1.82 4.74
C LYS A 246 -7.00 3.28 4.32
N LEU A 247 -7.25 3.55 3.03
CA LEU A 247 -7.36 4.92 2.53
C LEU A 247 -8.56 5.69 3.10
N ILE A 248 -9.55 4.99 3.68
CA ILE A 248 -10.72 5.58 4.35
C ILE A 248 -10.38 6.05 5.77
N GLU A 249 -9.31 5.57 6.41
CA GLU A 249 -8.98 5.98 7.78
C GLU A 249 -8.52 7.45 7.82
N ASP A 250 -9.09 8.27 8.71
CA ASP A 250 -8.76 9.71 8.81
C ASP A 250 -7.26 9.97 8.98
N ARG A 251 -6.58 9.13 9.77
CA ARG A 251 -5.13 9.22 9.99
C ARG A 251 -4.31 8.95 8.73
N VAL A 252 -4.78 8.07 7.85
CA VAL A 252 -4.12 7.79 6.55
C VAL A 252 -4.40 8.94 5.60
N ARG A 253 -5.65 9.39 5.50
CA ARG A 253 -6.03 10.54 4.66
C ARG A 253 -5.21 11.77 5.01
N ASN A 254 -5.07 12.10 6.28
CA ASN A 254 -4.33 13.28 6.73
C ASN A 254 -2.90 13.32 6.19
N VAL A 255 -2.29 12.16 5.92
CA VAL A 255 -0.94 12.00 5.37
C VAL A 255 -0.95 11.94 3.84
N ILE A 256 -1.80 11.11 3.25
CA ILE A 256 -1.82 10.85 1.80
C ILE A 256 -2.37 12.06 1.02
N GLU A 257 -3.38 12.76 1.53
CA GLU A 257 -4.03 13.87 0.83
C GLU A 257 -3.08 15.06 0.54
N PRO A 258 -2.26 15.56 1.50
CA PRO A 258 -1.26 16.58 1.20
C PRO A 258 -0.18 16.10 0.23
N MET A 259 0.22 14.83 0.32
CA MET A 259 1.22 14.23 -0.58
C MET A 259 0.73 14.19 -2.02
N MET A 260 -0.55 13.86 -2.25
CA MET A 260 -1.13 13.88 -3.61
C MET A 260 -1.17 15.28 -4.22
N GLN A 261 -1.30 16.32 -3.39
CA GLN A 261 -1.31 17.71 -3.81
C GLN A 261 0.10 18.30 -3.99
N GLY A 262 1.15 17.58 -3.59
CA GLY A 262 2.53 18.08 -3.59
C GLY A 262 2.75 19.25 -2.61
N ILE A 263 2.02 19.28 -1.49
CA ILE A 263 2.14 20.31 -0.44
C ILE A 263 3.03 19.79 0.69
N TYR A 264 3.77 20.70 1.32
CA TYR A 264 4.56 20.38 2.50
C TYR A 264 3.66 20.02 3.70
N ILE A 265 4.08 19.00 4.43
CA ILE A 265 3.41 18.51 5.63
C ILE A 265 3.91 19.32 6.84
N ASP A 266 3.15 20.33 7.27
CA ASP A 266 3.54 21.17 8.43
C ASP A 266 2.80 20.81 9.74
N LYS A 267 1.62 20.20 9.66
CA LYS A 267 0.73 19.98 10.82
C LYS A 267 0.13 18.57 10.88
N ILE A 268 0.95 17.54 10.67
CA ILE A 268 0.51 16.15 10.82
C ILE A 268 1.09 15.57 12.10
N ASN A 269 0.27 14.78 12.80
CA ASN A 269 0.73 14.01 13.95
C ASN A 269 1.85 13.03 13.52
N PRO A 270 3.05 13.06 14.13
CA PRO A 270 4.11 12.11 13.83
C PRO A 270 3.68 10.63 13.91
N ASP A 271 2.74 10.30 14.80
CA ASP A 271 2.19 8.94 14.92
C ASP A 271 1.39 8.51 13.69
N ASP A 272 0.76 9.44 12.98
CA ASP A 272 0.03 9.15 11.73
C ASP A 272 1.02 8.88 10.59
N ILE A 273 2.12 9.64 10.52
CA ILE A 273 3.19 9.41 9.56
C ILE A 273 3.81 8.04 9.80
N GLN A 274 4.14 7.72 11.05
CA GLN A 274 4.70 6.41 11.44
C GLN A 274 3.77 5.27 11.04
N TYR A 275 2.49 5.40 11.35
CA TYR A 275 1.49 4.40 10.97
C TYR A 275 1.39 4.19 9.46
N VAL A 276 1.38 5.26 8.66
CA VAL A 276 1.32 5.14 7.19
C VAL A 276 2.63 4.54 6.62
N MET A 277 3.77 4.78 7.26
CA MET A 277 5.04 4.11 6.95
C MET A 277 5.01 2.61 7.31
N ASP A 278 4.38 2.24 8.43
CA ASP A 278 4.24 0.85 8.86
C ASP A 278 3.26 0.07 7.99
N LEU A 279 2.21 0.73 7.48
CA LEU A 279 1.36 0.19 6.41
C LEU A 279 2.11 0.02 5.08
N GLY A 280 3.34 0.55 4.96
CA GLY A 280 4.13 0.47 3.74
C GLY A 280 3.67 1.38 2.61
N LEU A 281 2.79 2.36 2.88
CA LEU A 281 2.24 3.26 1.85
C LEU A 281 3.16 4.42 1.51
N ILE A 282 3.95 4.84 2.49
CA ILE A 282 4.97 5.88 2.31
C ILE A 282 6.33 5.43 2.86
N ASN A 283 7.37 6.05 2.34
CA ASN A 283 8.73 5.92 2.84
C ASN A 283 9.38 7.31 2.98
N LYS A 284 10.55 7.33 3.63
CA LYS A 284 11.39 8.51 3.76
C LYS A 284 12.60 8.35 2.84
N GLU A 285 12.73 9.23 1.86
CA GLU A 285 13.85 9.26 0.93
C GLU A 285 14.48 10.66 0.97
N ASN A 286 15.78 10.76 1.22
CA ASN A 286 16.49 12.05 1.34
C ASN A 286 15.85 13.06 2.31
N SER A 287 15.23 12.56 3.38
CA SER A 287 14.46 13.33 4.36
C SER A 287 13.11 13.86 3.91
N GLU A 288 12.64 13.46 2.74
CA GLU A 288 11.30 13.77 2.22
C GLU A 288 10.40 12.53 2.28
N LEU A 289 9.12 12.74 2.57
CA LEU A 289 8.11 11.68 2.53
C LEU A 289 7.65 11.47 1.09
N LYS A 290 7.60 10.21 0.65
CA LYS A 290 7.13 9.82 -0.68
C LYS A 290 6.24 8.60 -0.59
N ILE A 291 5.32 8.48 -1.55
CA ILE A 291 4.56 7.24 -1.73
C ILE A 291 5.56 6.12 -2.05
N SER A 292 5.47 4.99 -1.34
CA SER A 292 6.55 4.00 -1.23
C SER A 292 7.05 3.43 -2.55
N ASN A 293 6.17 3.33 -3.54
CA ASN A 293 6.52 2.83 -4.85
C ASN A 293 5.58 3.40 -5.92
N PRO A 294 5.99 3.39 -7.19
CA PRO A 294 5.16 3.91 -8.26
C PRO A 294 3.85 3.16 -8.51
N ILE A 295 3.77 1.85 -8.24
CA ILE A 295 2.49 1.12 -8.35
C ILE A 295 1.47 1.75 -7.39
N TYR A 296 1.85 2.06 -6.16
CA TYR A 296 0.96 2.74 -5.21
C TYR A 296 0.63 4.18 -5.63
N GLN A 297 1.54 4.90 -6.29
CA GLN A 297 1.23 6.22 -6.86
C GLN A 297 0.11 6.15 -7.91
N GLU A 298 -0.02 5.03 -8.60
CA GLU A 298 -1.06 4.78 -9.61
C GLU A 298 -2.34 4.19 -9.01
N VAL A 299 -2.22 3.27 -8.05
CA VAL A 299 -3.34 2.56 -7.42
C VAL A 299 -4.12 3.46 -6.46
N ILE A 300 -3.45 4.23 -5.59
CA ILE A 300 -4.13 5.05 -4.58
C ILE A 300 -5.20 5.95 -5.21
N PRO A 301 -4.89 6.76 -6.24
CA PRO A 301 -5.88 7.65 -6.82
C PRO A 301 -6.95 6.90 -7.65
N ARG A 302 -6.62 5.71 -8.20
CA ARG A 302 -7.61 4.82 -8.82
C ARG A 302 -8.65 4.36 -7.82
N GLU A 303 -8.20 3.88 -6.66
CA GLU A 303 -9.10 3.43 -5.60
C GLU A 303 -10.00 4.56 -5.11
N LEU A 304 -9.43 5.75 -4.89
CA LEU A 304 -10.17 6.94 -4.48
C LEU A 304 -11.21 7.42 -5.51
N THR A 305 -11.09 7.01 -6.78
CA THR A 305 -11.98 7.47 -7.87
C THR A 305 -12.89 6.39 -8.42
N THR A 306 -12.81 5.16 -7.94
CA THR A 306 -13.61 4.01 -8.41
C THR A 306 -15.11 4.33 -8.54
N ILE A 307 -15.72 4.82 -7.45
CA ILE A 307 -17.16 5.12 -7.43
C ILE A 307 -17.49 6.23 -8.43
N THR A 308 -16.61 7.23 -8.55
CA THR A 308 -16.77 8.33 -9.49
C THR A 308 -16.77 7.82 -10.93
N GLN A 309 -15.86 6.92 -11.28
CA GLN A 309 -15.80 6.32 -12.62
C GLN A 309 -17.09 5.57 -12.98
N TYR A 310 -17.67 4.80 -12.04
CA TYR A 310 -18.95 4.12 -12.28
C TYR A 310 -20.09 5.11 -12.53
N ASN A 311 -20.16 6.17 -11.72
CA ASN A 311 -21.19 7.18 -11.88
C ASN A 311 -21.04 7.98 -13.19
N LEU A 312 -19.81 8.14 -13.69
CA LEU A 312 -19.52 8.75 -14.99
C LEU A 312 -19.83 7.82 -16.18
N ALA A 313 -19.94 6.50 -15.96
CA ALA A 313 -20.10 5.51 -17.03
C ALA A 313 -21.30 5.76 -17.94
N SER A 314 -22.40 6.24 -17.34
CA SER A 314 -23.66 6.58 -18.03
C SER A 314 -23.63 7.94 -18.73
N LYS A 315 -22.74 8.84 -18.30
CA LYS A 315 -22.68 10.24 -18.77
C LYS A 315 -21.65 10.45 -19.87
N ILE A 316 -20.58 9.66 -19.89
CA ILE A 316 -19.43 9.87 -20.76
C ILE A 316 -19.19 8.63 -21.61
N LYS A 317 -19.14 8.80 -22.93
CA LYS A 317 -18.76 7.75 -23.88
C LYS A 317 -17.37 8.04 -24.46
N PRO A 318 -16.41 7.09 -24.38
CA PRO A 318 -15.06 7.31 -24.90
C PRO A 318 -15.00 7.70 -26.38
N THR A 319 -15.91 7.13 -27.18
CA THR A 319 -15.98 7.37 -28.64
C THR A 319 -16.21 8.84 -29.02
N TRP A 320 -16.66 9.70 -28.11
CA TRP A 320 -16.82 11.13 -28.38
C TRP A 320 -15.51 11.88 -28.52
N TYR A 321 -14.42 11.34 -27.95
CA TYR A 321 -13.09 11.95 -27.91
C TYR A 321 -12.08 11.25 -28.81
N ILE A 322 -12.52 10.31 -29.65
CA ILE A 322 -11.67 9.63 -30.62
C ILE A 322 -11.94 10.25 -31.99
N ALA A 323 -10.90 10.80 -32.60
CA ALA A 323 -10.97 11.37 -33.94
C ALA A 323 -11.11 10.28 -35.02
N ASN A 324 -11.49 10.67 -36.23
CA ASN A 324 -11.69 9.72 -37.34
C ASN A 324 -10.41 8.95 -37.73
N ASP A 325 -9.22 9.49 -37.43
CA ASP A 325 -7.93 8.84 -37.63
C ASP A 325 -7.52 7.90 -36.47
N GLY A 326 -8.38 7.76 -35.46
CA GLY A 326 -8.19 6.93 -34.27
C GLY A 326 -7.41 7.61 -33.15
N LYS A 327 -6.96 8.85 -33.32
CA LYS A 327 -6.25 9.59 -32.27
C LYS A 327 -7.18 10.08 -31.17
N LEU A 328 -6.62 10.29 -29.99
CA LEU A 328 -7.32 10.92 -28.88
C LEU A 328 -7.33 12.44 -29.08
N ASP A 329 -8.52 13.03 -29.12
CA ASP A 329 -8.71 14.48 -29.16
C ASP A 329 -8.63 15.06 -27.74
N MET A 330 -7.39 15.25 -27.27
CA MET A 330 -7.12 15.74 -25.92
C MET A 330 -7.66 17.16 -25.67
N PRO A 331 -7.54 18.14 -26.59
CA PRO A 331 -8.17 19.44 -26.42
C PRO A 331 -9.68 19.36 -26.22
N LYS A 332 -10.38 18.58 -27.04
CA LYS A 332 -11.83 18.38 -26.90
C LYS A 332 -12.19 17.68 -25.60
N LEU A 333 -11.37 16.73 -25.15
CA LEU A 333 -11.57 16.04 -23.88
C LEU A 333 -11.44 17.01 -22.70
N LEU A 334 -10.39 17.83 -22.68
CA LEU A 334 -10.15 18.79 -21.59
C LEU A 334 -11.16 19.95 -21.60
N GLU A 335 -11.63 20.38 -22.77
CA GLU A 335 -12.75 21.33 -22.91
C GLU A 335 -14.04 20.74 -22.33
N ALA A 336 -14.39 19.50 -22.69
CA ALA A 336 -15.55 18.82 -22.13
C ALA A 336 -15.43 18.58 -20.61
N PHE A 337 -14.21 18.33 -20.11
CA PHE A 337 -13.95 18.25 -18.68
C PHE A 337 -14.12 19.61 -18.00
N GLN A 338 -13.66 20.70 -18.61
CA GLN A 338 -13.82 22.06 -18.11
C GLN A 338 -15.31 22.43 -17.96
N ASP A 339 -16.14 22.12 -18.96
CA ASP A 339 -17.60 22.27 -18.88
C ASP A 339 -18.23 21.39 -17.80
N PHE A 340 -17.83 20.11 -17.76
CA PHE A 340 -18.29 19.17 -16.72
C PHE A 340 -17.93 19.65 -15.31
N PHE A 341 -16.72 20.16 -15.12
CA PHE A 341 -16.22 20.65 -13.84
C PHE A 341 -17.02 21.88 -13.40
N ARG A 342 -17.35 22.80 -14.30
CA ARG A 342 -18.25 23.93 -14.02
C ARG A 342 -19.62 23.50 -13.53
N GLU A 343 -20.23 22.51 -14.18
CA GLU A 343 -21.60 22.08 -13.86
C GLU A 343 -21.71 21.24 -12.58
N HIS A 344 -20.62 20.61 -12.16
CA HIS A 344 -20.67 19.50 -11.22
C HIS A 344 -19.63 19.54 -10.10
N SER A 345 -18.61 20.40 -10.15
CA SER A 345 -17.51 20.38 -9.19
C SER A 345 -17.98 20.52 -7.73
N GLU A 346 -18.92 21.41 -7.40
CA GLU A 346 -19.39 21.59 -6.02
C GLU A 346 -19.95 20.28 -5.44
N HIS A 347 -20.86 19.62 -6.15
CA HIS A 347 -21.46 18.37 -5.70
C HIS A 347 -20.52 17.16 -5.70
N TRP A 348 -19.50 17.15 -6.54
CA TRP A 348 -18.60 16.01 -6.69
C TRP A 348 -17.34 16.13 -5.85
N VAL A 349 -16.78 17.33 -5.73
CA VAL A 349 -15.63 17.60 -4.86
C VAL A 349 -16.03 17.38 -3.40
N GLU A 350 -17.23 17.77 -2.99
CA GLU A 350 -17.73 17.54 -1.62
C GLU A 350 -17.93 16.05 -1.28
N ARG A 351 -18.14 15.19 -2.28
CA ARG A 351 -18.31 13.74 -2.09
C ARG A 351 -16.99 13.01 -1.91
N PHE A 352 -15.87 13.58 -2.36
CA PHE A 352 -14.58 12.97 -2.11
C PHE A 352 -14.24 13.09 -0.63
N GLN A 353 -13.84 11.96 -0.05
CA GLN A 353 -13.28 11.97 1.30
C GLN A 353 -11.98 12.80 1.36
N TYR A 354 -11.24 12.82 0.25
CA TYR A 354 -10.05 13.61 -0.04
C TYR A 354 -10.47 14.91 -0.74
N LYS A 355 -11.09 15.83 0.02
CA LYS A 355 -11.70 17.07 -0.49
C LYS A 355 -10.69 17.99 -1.17
N GLU A 356 -9.51 18.13 -0.59
CA GLU A 356 -8.49 19.06 -1.05
C GLU A 356 -7.83 18.59 -2.36
N ALA A 357 -7.69 17.26 -2.52
CA ALA A 357 -7.28 16.62 -3.78
C ALA A 357 -8.44 16.37 -4.76
N GLY A 358 -9.68 16.68 -4.37
CA GLY A 358 -10.91 16.35 -5.10
C GLY A 358 -10.92 16.77 -6.58
N PRO A 359 -10.49 17.99 -6.97
CA PRO A 359 -10.43 18.39 -8.37
C PRO A 359 -9.51 17.52 -9.23
N GLN A 360 -8.33 17.17 -8.69
CA GLN A 360 -7.35 16.32 -9.37
C GLN A 360 -7.89 14.89 -9.50
N LEU A 361 -8.52 14.37 -8.43
CA LEU A 361 -9.19 13.07 -8.44
C LEU A 361 -10.34 13.03 -9.46
N LEU A 362 -11.11 14.11 -9.59
CA LEU A 362 -12.22 14.18 -10.54
C LEU A 362 -11.74 14.17 -11.99
N LEU A 363 -10.70 14.96 -12.31
CA LEU A 363 -10.05 14.90 -13.63
C LEU A 363 -9.52 13.51 -13.91
N GLN A 364 -8.86 12.88 -12.94
CA GLN A 364 -8.35 11.53 -13.10
C GLN A 364 -9.48 10.53 -13.38
N ALA A 365 -10.58 10.58 -12.64
CA ALA A 365 -11.74 9.71 -12.88
C ALA A 365 -12.30 9.90 -14.29
N PHE A 366 -12.38 11.15 -14.76
CA PHE A 366 -12.85 11.51 -16.09
C PHE A 366 -11.92 10.97 -17.19
N LEU A 367 -10.61 11.19 -17.02
CA LEU A 367 -9.58 10.68 -17.92
C LEU A 367 -9.59 9.16 -17.99
N GLN A 368 -9.62 8.47 -16.84
CA GLN A 368 -9.64 7.00 -16.79
C GLN A 368 -10.87 6.43 -17.48
N ARG A 369 -12.04 7.05 -17.30
CA ARG A 369 -13.27 6.63 -17.96
C ARG A 369 -13.15 6.61 -19.49
N VAL A 370 -12.39 7.54 -20.07
CA VAL A 370 -12.18 7.65 -21.51
C VAL A 370 -10.98 6.81 -21.96
N ILE A 371 -9.85 6.94 -21.30
CA ILE A 371 -8.57 6.39 -21.74
C ILE A 371 -8.51 4.87 -21.58
N ASN A 372 -9.16 4.30 -20.55
CA ASN A 372 -9.14 2.85 -20.32
C ASN A 372 -9.80 2.04 -21.45
N SER A 373 -10.43 2.66 -22.46
CA SER A 373 -10.95 1.96 -23.65
C SER A 373 -9.93 1.72 -24.77
N GLY A 374 -8.70 2.23 -24.65
CA GLY A 374 -7.68 2.09 -25.71
C GLY A 374 -6.28 2.60 -25.36
N GLY A 375 -6.06 3.04 -24.12
CA GLY A 375 -4.79 3.57 -23.65
C GLY A 375 -4.63 3.39 -22.14
N ARG A 376 -3.61 4.03 -21.60
CA ARG A 376 -3.31 4.04 -20.16
C ARG A 376 -2.83 5.42 -19.72
N ILE A 377 -2.88 5.63 -18.40
CA ILE A 377 -2.39 6.84 -17.76
C ILE A 377 -1.23 6.44 -16.86
N GLU A 378 -0.05 6.93 -17.18
CA GLU A 378 1.15 6.77 -16.36
C GLU A 378 1.36 8.03 -15.51
N ARG A 379 1.96 7.87 -14.33
CA ARG A 379 2.46 8.96 -13.49
C ARG A 379 3.97 8.91 -13.54
N GLU A 380 4.63 10.08 -13.53
CA GLU A 380 6.07 10.10 -13.73
C GLU A 380 6.87 9.28 -12.69
N TYR A 381 7.74 8.43 -13.23
CA TYR A 381 8.78 7.67 -12.56
C TYR A 381 10.07 8.49 -12.55
N GLY A 382 10.22 9.39 -11.58
CA GLY A 382 11.42 10.21 -11.51
C GLY A 382 11.48 11.05 -10.26
N LEU A 383 12.19 10.54 -9.24
CA LEU A 383 12.83 11.33 -8.18
C LEU A 383 12.01 12.53 -7.66
N GLY A 384 10.88 12.22 -7.01
CA GLY A 384 10.74 12.68 -5.64
C GLY A 384 10.06 14.00 -5.34
N ARG A 385 9.16 14.52 -6.17
CA ARG A 385 8.44 15.77 -5.79
C ARG A 385 6.95 15.63 -5.50
N GLY A 386 6.40 14.40 -5.55
CA GLY A 386 5.03 14.13 -5.12
C GLY A 386 3.96 14.92 -5.89
N ARG A 387 4.19 15.22 -7.17
CA ARG A 387 3.25 16.00 -7.99
C ARG A 387 2.50 15.11 -8.97
N THR A 388 1.26 15.47 -9.23
CA THR A 388 0.37 14.72 -10.13
C THR A 388 0.62 15.18 -11.56
N ASP A 389 1.68 14.62 -12.14
CA ASP A 389 1.98 14.77 -13.56
C ASP A 389 1.48 13.51 -14.25
N LEU A 390 0.61 13.68 -15.25
CA LEU A 390 -0.04 12.58 -15.94
C LEU A 390 0.52 12.49 -17.37
N MET A 391 0.91 11.28 -17.77
CA MET A 391 1.17 10.92 -19.15
C MET A 391 0.05 10.03 -19.65
N VAL A 392 -0.67 10.48 -20.66
CA VAL A 392 -1.61 9.62 -21.37
C VAL A 392 -0.88 8.95 -22.52
N ILE A 393 -0.93 7.62 -22.54
CA ILE A 393 -0.43 6.80 -23.65
C ILE A 393 -1.64 6.21 -24.36
N TRP A 394 -1.85 6.63 -25.62
CA TRP A 394 -2.98 6.21 -26.43
C TRP A 394 -2.50 5.42 -27.65
N HIS A 395 -2.98 4.20 -27.81
CA HIS A 395 -2.67 3.38 -28.97
C HIS A 395 -3.71 3.63 -30.06
N TYR A 396 -3.25 3.94 -31.27
CA TYR A 396 -4.09 4.15 -32.44
C TYR A 396 -3.50 3.41 -33.65
N PRO A 397 -4.26 3.20 -34.75
CA PRO A 397 -3.84 2.30 -35.83
C PRO A 397 -2.46 2.59 -36.45
N GLN A 398 -1.98 3.83 -36.37
CA GLN A 398 -0.71 4.24 -36.98
C GLN A 398 0.40 4.49 -35.96
N GLY A 399 0.19 4.22 -34.66
CA GLY A 399 1.24 4.37 -33.65
C GLY A 399 0.75 4.63 -32.23
N ILE A 400 1.59 5.30 -31.45
CA ILE A 400 1.36 5.66 -30.06
C ILE A 400 1.36 7.18 -29.95
N GLN A 401 0.27 7.73 -29.41
CA GLN A 401 0.17 9.13 -29.03
C GLN A 401 0.49 9.28 -27.55
N LYS A 402 1.26 10.32 -27.20
CA LYS A 402 1.62 10.66 -25.83
C LYS A 402 1.14 12.07 -25.53
N GLU A 403 0.37 12.25 -24.47
CA GLU A 403 -0.11 13.57 -24.02
C GLU A 403 0.34 13.82 -22.59
N VAL A 404 0.95 14.99 -22.37
CA VAL A 404 1.48 15.41 -21.07
C VAL A 404 0.52 16.37 -20.40
N ILE A 405 0.12 16.07 -19.17
CA ILE A 405 -0.78 16.90 -18.38
C ILE A 405 -0.14 17.21 -17.02
N GLU A 406 0.10 18.50 -16.78
CA GLU A 406 0.58 19.05 -15.51
C GLU A 406 -0.60 19.63 -14.72
N LEU A 407 -0.73 19.29 -13.44
CA LEU A 407 -1.82 19.77 -12.59
C LEU A 407 -1.36 20.79 -11.54
N LYS A 408 -2.12 21.86 -11.37
CA LYS A 408 -1.92 22.88 -10.32
C LYS A 408 -3.20 23.24 -9.61
N ILE A 409 -3.09 23.52 -8.31
CA ILE A 409 -4.15 24.16 -7.52
C ILE A 409 -3.74 25.62 -7.32
N LEU A 410 -4.66 26.54 -7.58
CA LEU A 410 -4.45 27.97 -7.37
C LEU A 410 -4.68 28.33 -5.90
N TYR A 411 -3.60 28.69 -5.20
CA TYR A 411 -3.67 29.13 -3.80
C TYR A 411 -3.73 30.65 -3.63
N SER A 412 -3.10 31.41 -4.52
CA SER A 412 -3.01 32.87 -4.37
C SER A 412 -2.94 33.60 -5.71
N ASN A 413 -1.78 33.57 -6.37
CA ASN A 413 -1.51 34.34 -7.58
C ASN A 413 -1.51 33.45 -8.82
N LEU A 414 -2.36 33.79 -9.80
CA LEU A 414 -2.54 33.02 -11.02
C LEU A 414 -1.29 33.05 -11.89
N ASP A 415 -0.71 34.22 -12.15
CA ASP A 415 0.50 34.35 -12.99
C ASP A 415 1.67 33.53 -12.44
N LYS A 416 1.89 33.60 -11.13
CA LYS A 416 2.94 32.81 -10.46
C LYS A 416 2.66 31.31 -10.53
N THR A 417 1.39 30.91 -10.46
CA THR A 417 0.99 29.50 -10.63
C THR A 417 1.24 29.03 -12.05
N ILE A 418 0.89 29.85 -13.05
CA ILE A 418 1.17 29.59 -14.46
C ILE A 418 2.67 29.48 -14.70
N SER A 419 3.48 30.47 -14.28
CA SER A 419 4.94 30.44 -14.47
C SER A 419 5.58 29.18 -13.90
N LYS A 420 5.23 28.82 -12.66
CA LYS A 420 5.74 27.59 -12.03
C LYS A 420 5.27 26.31 -12.73
N GLY A 421 4.04 26.30 -13.24
CA GLY A 421 3.50 25.16 -14.00
C GLY A 421 4.19 25.02 -15.35
N LEU A 422 4.46 26.13 -16.04
CA LEU A 422 5.18 26.16 -17.31
C LEU A 422 6.62 25.66 -17.17
N GLU A 423 7.34 26.06 -16.11
CA GLU A 423 8.69 25.54 -15.81
C GLU A 423 8.68 24.02 -15.64
N GLN A 424 7.69 23.47 -14.92
CA GLN A 424 7.62 22.04 -14.61
C GLN A 424 7.23 21.19 -15.81
N ILE A 425 6.20 21.59 -16.55
CA ILE A 425 5.78 20.84 -17.73
C ILE A 425 6.85 20.91 -18.83
N ASP A 426 7.63 21.99 -18.92
CA ASP A 426 8.75 22.09 -19.86
C ASP A 426 9.80 21.00 -19.62
N GLU A 427 10.23 20.82 -18.36
CA GLU A 427 11.14 19.74 -17.94
C GLU A 427 10.56 18.35 -18.23
N TYR A 428 9.25 18.17 -18.03
CA TYR A 428 8.59 16.90 -18.27
C TYR A 428 8.46 16.56 -19.76
N LEU A 429 8.12 17.55 -20.59
CA LEU A 429 8.05 17.41 -22.04
C LEU A 429 9.39 17.00 -22.64
N ASP A 430 10.51 17.54 -22.14
CA ASP A 430 11.85 17.13 -22.60
C ASP A 430 12.13 15.66 -22.30
N ARG A 431 11.83 15.21 -21.08
CA ARG A 431 12.03 13.81 -20.66
C ARG A 431 11.20 12.84 -21.50
N CYS A 432 10.01 13.25 -21.92
CA CYS A 432 9.12 12.44 -22.73
C CYS A 432 9.29 12.64 -24.25
N ALA A 433 10.26 13.45 -24.66
CA ALA A 433 10.50 13.84 -26.05
C ALA A 433 9.23 14.38 -26.75
N GLN A 434 8.43 15.15 -26.02
CA GLN A 434 7.19 15.77 -26.51
C GLN A 434 7.39 17.28 -26.74
N LYS A 435 6.62 17.84 -27.69
CA LYS A 435 6.63 19.28 -28.00
C LYS A 435 5.35 19.99 -27.60
N GLN A 436 4.36 19.24 -27.11
CA GLN A 436 3.05 19.76 -26.75
C GLN A 436 2.59 19.15 -25.43
N GLY A 437 1.91 19.95 -24.61
CA GLY A 437 1.35 19.50 -23.34
C GLY A 437 0.26 20.43 -22.82
N HIS A 438 -0.34 20.03 -21.71
CA HIS A 438 -1.48 20.70 -21.10
C HIS A 438 -1.18 21.05 -19.64
N LEU A 439 -1.31 22.33 -19.28
CA LEU A 439 -1.25 22.78 -17.89
C LEU A 439 -2.67 23.05 -17.41
N VAL A 440 -3.16 22.27 -16.45
CA VAL A 440 -4.52 22.41 -15.89
C VAL A 440 -4.43 23.04 -14.50
N ILE A 441 -5.13 24.15 -14.31
CA ILE A 441 -5.12 24.96 -13.08
C ILE A 441 -6.53 24.97 -12.48
N PHE A 442 -6.66 24.45 -11.26
CA PHE A 442 -7.89 24.43 -10.50
C PHE A 442 -7.99 25.62 -9.54
N ASP A 443 -9.01 26.47 -9.70
CA ASP A 443 -9.35 27.58 -8.82
C ASP A 443 -10.53 27.24 -7.89
N ARG A 444 -10.20 26.90 -6.64
CA ARG A 444 -11.17 26.51 -5.62
C ARG A 444 -11.79 27.69 -4.86
N ARG A 445 -11.44 28.93 -5.20
CA ARG A 445 -11.94 30.11 -4.47
C ARG A 445 -13.44 30.27 -4.76
N VAL A 446 -14.24 30.27 -3.71
CA VAL A 446 -15.72 30.38 -3.80
C VAL A 446 -16.14 31.80 -4.20
N SER A 447 -15.29 32.80 -3.97
CA SER A 447 -15.56 34.21 -4.27
C SER A 447 -15.37 34.60 -5.74
N ILE A 448 -14.86 33.69 -6.59
CA ILE A 448 -14.54 33.95 -8.00
C ILE A 448 -15.60 33.25 -8.86
N THR A 449 -16.08 33.94 -9.89
CA THR A 449 -17.14 33.41 -10.77
C THR A 449 -16.57 32.36 -11.74
N TRP A 450 -17.43 31.47 -12.24
CA TRP A 450 -17.00 30.49 -13.25
C TRP A 450 -16.46 31.14 -14.53
N ASP A 451 -17.02 32.27 -14.95
CA ASP A 451 -16.52 33.00 -16.13
C ASP A 451 -15.09 33.53 -15.94
N GLU A 452 -14.68 33.80 -14.71
CA GLU A 452 -13.29 34.20 -14.39
C GLU A 452 -12.35 33.00 -14.22
N LYS A 453 -12.87 31.84 -13.77
CA LYS A 453 -12.07 30.61 -13.61
C LYS A 453 -11.79 29.93 -14.94
N ILE A 454 -12.77 29.93 -15.83
CA ILE A 454 -12.76 29.17 -17.07
C ILE A 454 -12.03 29.94 -18.15
N PHE A 455 -10.85 29.47 -18.51
CA PHE A 455 -10.10 30.00 -19.64
C PHE A 455 -9.28 28.92 -20.34
N CYS A 456 -8.93 29.16 -21.60
CA CYS A 456 -7.97 28.36 -22.35
C CYS A 456 -7.05 29.31 -23.12
N GLN A 457 -5.73 29.17 -22.92
CA GLN A 457 -4.74 29.98 -23.62
C GLN A 457 -3.52 29.15 -23.99
N GLN A 458 -2.89 29.48 -25.11
CA GLN A 458 -1.63 28.84 -25.53
C GLN A 458 -0.44 29.69 -25.08
N LYS A 459 0.61 29.01 -24.61
CA LYS A 459 1.90 29.59 -24.25
C LYS A 459 3.01 28.85 -24.98
N MET A 460 4.02 29.59 -25.42
CA MET A 460 5.23 29.03 -26.01
C MET A 460 6.37 29.13 -25.00
N VAL A 461 7.00 28.00 -24.70
CA VAL A 461 8.17 27.90 -23.80
C VAL A 461 9.19 27.01 -24.47
N ASN A 462 10.43 27.47 -24.65
CA ASN A 462 11.51 26.67 -25.24
C ASN A 462 11.14 25.90 -26.54
N ASN A 463 10.40 26.55 -27.45
CA ASN A 463 9.86 25.98 -28.69
C ASN A 463 8.83 24.84 -28.52
N LYS A 464 8.24 24.71 -27.34
CA LYS A 464 7.14 23.79 -27.01
C LYS A 464 5.85 24.59 -26.84
N THR A 465 4.75 24.00 -27.28
CA THR A 465 3.40 24.60 -27.18
C THR A 465 2.69 24.02 -25.97
N ILE A 466 2.39 24.85 -24.98
CA ILE A 466 1.66 24.43 -23.78
C ILE A 466 0.28 25.09 -23.79
N THR A 467 -0.77 24.29 -23.72
CA THR A 467 -2.14 24.78 -23.58
C THR A 467 -2.49 24.86 -22.10
N VAL A 468 -2.78 26.07 -21.61
CA VAL A 468 -3.13 26.33 -20.21
C VAL A 468 -4.65 26.41 -20.07
N TRP A 469 -5.20 25.57 -19.21
CA TRP A 469 -6.62 25.48 -18.89
C TRP A 469 -6.85 25.97 -17.47
N GLY A 470 -7.72 26.96 -17.30
CA GLY A 470 -8.24 27.37 -15.98
C GLY A 470 -9.62 26.77 -15.75
N MET A 471 -9.89 26.27 -14.56
CA MET A 471 -11.20 25.74 -14.18
C MET A 471 -11.46 25.81 -12.69
#